data_AF-A0A359I5L0-F1
#
_entry.id   AF-A0A359I5L0-F1
#
_cell.length_a   1.000
_cell.length_b   1.000
_cell.length_c   1.000
_cell.angle_alpha   90.00
_cell.angle_beta   90.00
_cell.angle_gamma   90.00
#
_symmetry.space_group_name_H-M   'P 1'
#
loop_
_entity.id
_entity.type
_entity.pdbx_description
1 polymer ?
#
loop_
_entity_poly.entity_id
_entity_poly.type
_entity_poly.pdbx_seq_one_letter_code
_entity_poly.pdbx_strand_id
1 'polypeptide(L)' 'TEEMWFADFDLGGPFWDKDNATAQRTYANSPHRFVNNWTAPMLITVGELDYRILASQGMQAFNAAKMHGLEAEMLVFPDE' A
#
# COMPACT_ATOMS: atom_id res chain seq x y z
N THR A 1 -5.46 -13.37 -13.76
CA THR A 1 -6.60 -13.15 -12.84
C THR A 1 -7.18 -11.79 -13.16
N GLU A 2 -8.42 -11.49 -12.79
CA GLU A 2 -9.01 -10.14 -12.98
C GLU A 2 -8.16 -9.03 -12.33
N GLU A 3 -7.28 -9.37 -11.39
CA GLU A 3 -6.45 -8.39 -10.70
C GLU A 3 -5.34 -7.75 -11.53
N MET A 4 -4.76 -8.47 -12.49
CA MET A 4 -3.78 -7.88 -13.42
C MET A 4 -4.43 -6.81 -14.30
N TRP A 5 -5.75 -6.85 -14.47
CA TRP A 5 -6.47 -5.80 -15.17
C TRP A 5 -6.30 -4.44 -14.46
N PHE A 6 -6.35 -4.38 -13.13
CA PHE A 6 -6.13 -3.11 -12.41
C PHE A 6 -4.71 -2.61 -12.59
N ALA A 7 -3.71 -3.50 -12.53
CA ALA A 7 -2.32 -3.14 -12.74
C ALA A 7 -2.07 -2.58 -14.15
N ASP A 8 -2.70 -3.17 -15.17
CA ASP A 8 -2.47 -2.81 -16.57
C ASP A 8 -3.32 -1.61 -17.02
N PHE A 9 -4.58 -1.52 -16.58
CA PHE A 9 -5.55 -0.53 -17.07
C PHE A 9 -5.76 0.66 -16.13
N ASP A 10 -5.90 0.45 -14.82
CA ASP A 10 -6.13 1.53 -13.86
C ASP A 10 -4.83 2.20 -13.42
N LEU A 11 -3.81 1.40 -13.09
CA LEU A 11 -2.49 1.90 -12.69
C LEU A 11 -1.64 2.31 -13.90
N GLY A 12 -2.07 1.90 -15.10
CA GLY A 12 -1.44 2.21 -16.39
C GLY A 12 -0.20 1.39 -16.71
N GLY A 13 0.01 0.28 -15.99
CA GLY A 13 1.14 -0.62 -16.17
C GLY A 13 1.95 -0.86 -14.89
N PRO A 14 2.98 -1.71 -14.98
CA PRO A 14 3.79 -2.08 -13.83
C PRO A 14 4.79 -0.98 -13.42
N PHE A 15 5.15 -0.93 -12.14
CA PHE A 15 6.05 0.12 -11.61
C PHE A 15 7.49 0.06 -12.15
N TRP A 16 7.90 -1.08 -12.71
CA TRP A 16 9.22 -1.27 -13.32
C TRP A 16 9.31 -0.74 -14.76
N ASP A 17 8.19 -0.43 -15.41
CA ASP A 17 8.18 0.20 -16.73
C ASP A 17 8.49 1.70 -16.60
N LYS A 18 9.78 2.04 -16.71
CA LYS A 18 10.29 3.40 -16.44
C LYS A 18 9.99 4.40 -17.55
N ASP A 19 9.74 3.94 -18.77
CA ASP A 19 9.43 4.79 -19.92
C ASP A 19 7.94 5.13 -20.00
N ASN A 20 7.10 4.46 -19.20
CA ASN A 20 5.66 4.70 -19.12
C ASN A 20 5.32 5.80 -18.10
N ALA A 21 5.05 7.00 -18.62
CA ALA A 21 4.72 8.17 -17.81
C ALA A 21 3.46 7.98 -16.93
N THR A 22 2.47 7.21 -17.39
CA THR A 22 1.24 6.94 -16.62
C THR A 22 1.57 6.06 -15.42
N ALA A 23 2.25 4.92 -15.64
CA ALA A 23 2.68 4.04 -14.57
C ALA A 23 3.58 4.78 -13.57
N GLN A 24 4.61 5.51 -14.05
CA GLN A 24 5.50 6.25 -13.17
C GLN A 24 4.76 7.29 -12.32
N ARG A 25 3.76 8.00 -12.87
CA ARG A 25 2.93 8.94 -12.11
C ARG A 25 2.10 8.23 -11.03
N THR A 26 1.54 7.06 -11.31
CA THR A 26 0.76 6.28 -10.35
C THR A 26 1.62 5.92 -9.13
N TYR A 27 2.79 5.32 -9.34
CA TYR A 27 3.64 4.86 -8.24
C TYR A 27 4.47 6.00 -7.59
N ALA A 28 4.61 7.16 -8.24
CA ALA A 28 5.20 8.35 -7.61
C ALA A 28 4.39 8.83 -6.39
N ASN A 29 3.10 8.52 -6.35
CA ASN A 29 2.19 8.89 -5.27
C ASN A 29 1.98 7.78 -4.23
N SER A 30 2.74 6.69 -4.28
CA SER A 30 2.61 5.61 -3.30
C SER A 30 2.94 6.10 -1.86
N PRO A 31 2.07 5.84 -0.85
CA PRO A 31 2.19 6.43 0.50
C PRO A 31 3.52 6.15 1.21
N HIS A 32 4.15 5.01 0.95
CA HIS A 32 5.45 4.65 1.55
C HIS A 32 6.57 5.65 1.22
N ARG A 33 6.42 6.45 0.16
CA ARG A 33 7.38 7.52 -0.20
C ARG A 33 7.26 8.75 0.70
N PHE A 34 6.19 8.85 1.49
CA PHE A 34 5.86 10.00 2.32
C PHE A 34 5.82 9.68 3.81
N VAL A 35 6.40 8.54 4.25
CA VAL A 35 6.38 8.08 5.66
C VAL A 35 6.88 9.13 6.64
N ASN A 36 7.88 9.92 6.25
CA ASN A 36 8.44 11.00 7.09
C ASN A 36 7.48 12.18 7.31
N ASN A 37 6.39 12.25 6.53
CA ASN A 37 5.38 13.30 6.64
C ASN A 37 4.15 12.85 7.43
N TRP A 38 4.11 11.60 7.90
CA TRP A 38 2.98 11.10 8.67
C TRP A 38 3.00 11.69 10.08
N THR A 39 1.88 12.29 10.49
CA THR A 39 1.77 12.98 11.80
C THR A 39 0.53 12.58 12.59
N ALA A 40 -0.40 11.84 12.00
CA ALA A 40 -1.68 11.49 12.62
C ALA A 40 -1.63 10.08 13.23
N PRO A 41 -2.42 9.82 14.29
CA PRO A 41 -2.72 8.45 14.71
C PRO A 41 -3.33 7.65 13.57
N MET A 42 -3.03 6.35 13.50
CA MET A 42 -3.49 5.47 12.42
C MET A 42 -4.01 4.13 12.93
N LEU A 43 -5.20 3.74 12.46
CA LEU A 43 -5.69 2.38 12.54
C LEU A 43 -5.51 1.71 11.18
N ILE A 44 -4.81 0.58 11.14
CA ILE A 44 -4.58 -0.20 9.93
C ILE A 44 -5.41 -1.49 10.00
N THR A 45 -6.32 -1.69 9.05
CA THR A 45 -7.13 -2.92 8.93
C THR A 45 -6.70 -3.71 7.69
N VAL A 46 -6.49 -5.02 7.83
CA VAL A 46 -6.14 -5.91 6.70
C VAL A 46 -6.91 -7.23 6.78
N GLY A 47 -7.27 -7.79 5.62
CA GLY A 47 -7.66 -9.20 5.47
C GLY A 47 -6.45 -10.05 5.08
N GLU A 48 -6.26 -11.22 5.69
CA GLU A 48 -5.15 -12.12 5.34
C GLU A 48 -5.33 -12.82 3.99
N LEU A 49 -6.56 -12.89 3.48
CA LEU A 49 -6.94 -13.48 2.20
C LEU A 49 -7.28 -12.41 1.13
N ASP A 50 -6.99 -11.12 1.37
CA ASP A 50 -7.01 -10.11 0.31
C ASP A 50 -5.81 -10.27 -0.62
N TYR A 51 -6.00 -11.03 -1.69
CA TYR A 51 -4.98 -11.27 -2.70
C TYR A 51 -4.74 -10.07 -3.64
N ARG A 52 -5.64 -9.06 -3.63
CA ARG A 52 -5.49 -7.82 -4.41
C ARG A 52 -4.47 -6.90 -3.79
N ILE A 53 -4.49 -6.80 -2.45
CA ILE A 53 -3.56 -6.00 -1.66
C ILE A 53 -3.10 -6.86 -0.49
N LEU A 54 -1.96 -7.53 -0.68
CA LEU A 54 -1.41 -8.43 0.32
C LEU A 54 -1.29 -7.75 1.69
N ALA A 55 -1.74 -8.44 2.75
CA ALA A 55 -1.71 -7.98 4.14
C ALA A 55 -0.34 -7.42 4.58
N SER A 56 0.75 -7.96 4.01
CA SER A 56 2.11 -7.46 4.21
C SER A 56 2.28 -5.95 3.94
N GLN A 57 1.51 -5.36 3.01
CA GLN A 57 1.55 -3.92 2.76
C GLN A 57 1.00 -3.11 3.95
N GLY A 58 -0.10 -3.56 4.57
CA GLY A 58 -0.61 -2.95 5.79
C GLY A 58 0.32 -3.16 6.99
N MET A 59 0.93 -4.34 7.10
CA MET A 59 1.96 -4.61 8.13
C MET A 59 3.18 -3.68 7.99
N GLN A 60 3.61 -3.40 6.75
CA GLN A 60 4.68 -2.42 6.48
C GLN A 60 4.28 -1.02 6.94
N ALA A 61 3.04 -0.58 6.65
CA ALA A 61 2.54 0.72 7.08
C ALA A 61 2.46 0.84 8.61
N PHE A 62 1.95 -0.19 9.30
CA PHE A 62 1.91 -0.25 10.76
C PHE A 62 3.30 -0.15 11.38
N ASN A 63 4.27 -0.92 10.88
CA ASN A 63 5.64 -0.89 11.38
C ASN A 63 6.29 0.48 11.15
N ALA A 64 6.13 1.07 9.96
CA ALA A 64 6.63 2.42 9.68
C ALA A 64 6.02 3.45 10.63
N ALA A 65 4.70 3.40 10.87
CA ALA A 65 4.02 4.29 11.80
C ALA A 65 4.59 4.19 13.23
N LYS A 66 4.77 2.96 13.74
CA LYS A 66 5.38 2.71 15.05
C LYS A 66 6.81 3.23 15.12
N MET A 67 7.62 3.02 14.08
CA MET A 67 9.00 3.52 14.01
C MET A 67 9.08 5.05 14.00
N HIS A 68 8.05 5.73 13.46
CA HIS A 68 7.90 7.18 13.49
C HIS A 68 7.27 7.72 14.79
N GLY A 69 7.02 6.86 15.78
CA GLY A 69 6.49 7.27 17.08
C GLY A 69 5.00 7.63 17.06
N LEU A 70 4.26 7.24 16.01
CA LEU A 70 2.83 7.50 15.90
C LEU A 70 2.03 6.51 16.76
N GLU A 71 0.90 6.98 17.28
CA GLU A 71 -0.12 6.11 17.84
C GLU A 71 -0.72 5.28 16.69
N ALA A 72 -0.32 4.01 16.63
CA ALA A 72 -0.75 3.11 15.58
C ALA A 72 -1.36 1.83 16.16
N GLU A 73 -2.49 1.41 15.60
CA GLU A 73 -3.15 0.14 15.90
C GLU A 73 -3.32 -0.68 14.62
N MET A 74 -3.42 -2.00 14.77
CA MET A 74 -3.64 -2.91 13.66
C MET A 74 -4.71 -3.94 13.99
N LEU A 75 -5.67 -4.12 13.09
CA LEU A 75 -6.68 -5.15 13.14
C LEU A 75 -6.52 -6.07 11.93
N VAL A 76 -6.40 -7.36 12.20
CA VAL A 76 -6.23 -8.40 11.18
C VAL A 76 -7.49 -9.26 11.17
N PHE A 77 -8.07 -9.42 9.98
CA PHE A 77 -9.16 -10.36 9.70
C PHE A 77 -8.55 -11.61 9.04
N PRO A 78 -8.34 -12.70 9.79
CA PRO A 78 -7.57 -13.86 9.29
C PRO A 78 -8.30 -14.65 8.19
N ASP A 79 -9.62 -14.55 8.15
CA ASP A 79 -10.49 -15.30 7.22
C ASP A 79 -11.12 -14.41 6.12
N GLU A 80 -10.69 -13.14 6.02
CA GLU A 80 -11.13 -12.17 5.00
C GLU A 80 -10.08 -11.96 3.91
#